data_AF-A0A1Y5FSM7-F1
#
_entry.id   AF-A0A1Y5FSM7-F1
#
_cell.length_a   1.000
_cell.length_b   1.000
_cell.length_c   1.000
_cell.angle_alpha   90.00
_cell.angle_beta   90.00
_cell.angle_gamma   90.00
#
_symmetry.space_group_name_H-M   'P 1'
#
loop_
_entity.id
_entity.type
_entity.pdbx_description
1 polymer ?
#
loop_
_entity_poly.entity_id
_entity_poly.type
_entity_poly.pdbx_seq_one_letter_code
_entity_poly.pdbx_strand_id
1 'polypeptide(L)'
;MCSSKTAEKTAEKKSFDYMNPSVPDDLPLFEMPLVKATPESLEGFGTIVTDYMNHPVEITQWPAQGWRPIDKGTGDEGGHLEG
;
A
#
# COMPACT_ATOMS: atom_id res chain seq x y z
N MET A 1 -0.13 19.62 -54.68
CA MET A 1 0.01 20.28 -53.37
C MET A 1 -1.34 20.29 -52.70
N CYS A 2 -1.55 19.42 -51.71
CA CYS A 2 -2.70 19.48 -50.83
C CYS A 2 -2.16 19.20 -49.44
N SER A 3 -2.12 20.27 -48.64
CA SER A 3 -1.92 20.28 -47.19
C SER A 3 -2.94 19.32 -46.54
N SER A 4 -2.77 18.73 -45.37
CA SER A 4 -1.87 18.98 -44.25
C SER A 4 -2.04 17.73 -43.40
N LYS A 5 -0.94 17.10 -42.96
CA LYS A 5 -1.04 16.01 -41.98
C LYS A 5 -1.50 16.63 -40.65
N THR A 6 -2.67 16.21 -40.19
CA THR A 6 -3.22 16.55 -38.88
C THR A 6 -2.24 16.13 -37.79
N ALA A 7 -1.84 17.08 -36.94
CA ALA A 7 -1.01 16.81 -35.78
C ALA A 7 -1.77 15.88 -34.82
N GLU A 8 -1.16 14.73 -34.54
CA GLU A 8 -1.64 13.76 -33.57
C GLU A 8 -1.50 14.38 -32.16
N LYS A 9 -2.63 14.68 -31.53
CA LYS A 9 -2.68 15.29 -30.20
C LYS A 9 -2.43 14.19 -29.17
N THR A 10 -1.18 14.03 -28.75
CA THR A 10 -0.80 13.17 -27.62
C THR A 10 -1.60 13.63 -26.39
N ALA A 11 -2.49 12.76 -25.88
CA ALA A 11 -3.23 13.02 -24.66
C ALA A 11 -2.26 12.96 -23.48
N GLU A 12 -2.01 14.12 -22.87
CA GLU A 12 -1.19 14.28 -21.68
C GLU A 12 -1.82 13.48 -20.52
N LYS A 13 -1.10 12.47 -20.03
CA LYS A 13 -1.53 11.63 -18.91
C LYS A 13 -1.33 12.41 -17.61
N LYS A 14 -2.30 13.26 -17.25
CA LYS A 14 -2.27 14.00 -15.98
C LYS A 14 -2.23 13.03 -14.81
N SER A 15 -1.17 13.08 -14.00
CA SER A 15 -1.12 12.45 -12.69
C SER A 15 -1.95 13.25 -11.70
N PHE A 16 -2.65 12.57 -10.79
CA PHE A 16 -3.33 13.21 -9.67
C PHE A 16 -2.31 13.69 -8.63
N ASP A 17 -2.54 14.86 -8.04
CA ASP A 17 -1.82 15.29 -6.84
C ASP A 17 -2.48 14.60 -5.63
N TYR A 18 -1.82 13.58 -5.10
CA TYR A 18 -2.31 12.82 -3.95
C TYR A 18 -2.07 13.55 -2.61
N MET A 19 -1.17 14.53 -2.58
CA MET A 19 -0.88 15.28 -1.35
C MET A 19 -1.85 16.45 -1.18
N ASN A 20 -2.35 17.03 -2.28
CA ASN A 20 -3.40 18.04 -2.28
C ASN A 20 -4.51 17.71 -3.31
N PRO A 21 -5.30 16.66 -3.07
CA PRO A 21 -6.39 16.32 -3.98
C PRO A 21 -7.48 17.40 -3.95
N SER A 22 -7.96 17.79 -5.12
CA SER A 22 -9.20 18.58 -5.21
C SER A 22 -10.38 17.66 -4.88
N VAL A 23 -10.95 17.86 -3.69
CA VAL A 23 -12.12 17.13 -3.21
C VAL A 23 -13.34 18.06 -3.17
N PRO A 24 -14.56 17.60 -3.52
CA PRO A 24 -15.77 18.40 -3.39
C PRO A 24 -16.05 18.82 -1.94
N ASP A 25 -16.50 20.07 -1.76
CA ASP A 25 -16.77 20.66 -0.45
C ASP A 25 -17.96 20.02 0.29
N ASP A 26 -18.84 19.32 -0.44
CA ASP A 26 -20.06 18.70 0.07
C ASP A 26 -19.88 17.22 0.48
N LEU A 27 -18.64 16.72 0.46
CA LEU A 27 -18.37 15.37 0.93
C LEU A 27 -18.56 15.25 2.46
N PRO A 28 -19.15 14.12 2.93
CA PRO A 28 -19.28 13.88 4.35
C PRO A 28 -17.89 13.71 5.00
N LEU A 29 -17.64 14.49 6.05
CA LEU A 29 -16.44 14.37 6.88
C LEU A 29 -16.73 13.46 8.07
N PHE A 30 -15.84 12.51 8.31
CA PHE A 30 -15.90 11.61 9.45
C PHE A 30 -14.66 11.81 10.31
N GLU A 31 -14.86 12.16 11.58
CA GLU A 31 -13.78 12.22 12.56
C GLU A 31 -13.29 10.81 12.87
N MET A 32 -12.00 10.57 12.70
CA MET A 32 -11.35 9.33 13.06
C MET A 32 -10.57 9.48 14.35
N PRO A 33 -10.74 8.57 15.34
CA PRO A 33 -10.00 8.66 16.58
C PRO A 33 -8.51 8.39 16.35
N LEU A 34 -7.67 9.28 16.87
CA LEU A 34 -6.23 9.06 16.93
C LEU A 34 -5.91 8.24 18.18
N VAL A 35 -5.44 7.01 17.98
CA VAL A 35 -5.04 6.11 19.08
C VAL A 35 -3.52 6.10 19.16
N LYS A 36 -2.98 6.30 20.37
CA LYS A 36 -1.54 6.20 20.60
C LYS A 36 -1.12 4.74 20.53
N ALA A 37 -0.07 4.44 19.77
CA ALA A 37 0.56 3.13 19.77
C ALA A 37 1.23 2.86 21.12
N THR A 38 0.58 2.05 21.96
CA THR A 38 1.14 1.46 23.18
C THR A 38 1.17 -0.06 23.04
N PRO A 39 1.93 -0.79 23.88
CA PRO A 39 1.90 -2.26 23.85
C PRO A 39 0.48 -2.83 23.98
N GLU A 40 -0.35 -2.22 24.83
CA GLU A 40 -1.73 -2.63 25.05
C GLU A 40 -2.62 -2.31 23.85
N SER A 41 -2.44 -1.15 23.19
CA SER A 41 -3.25 -0.81 22.01
C SER A 41 -2.92 -1.67 20.79
N LEU A 42 -1.74 -2.31 20.78
CA LEU A 42 -1.28 -3.16 19.69
C LEU A 42 -1.46 -4.66 19.97
N GLU A 43 -2.02 -5.02 21.13
CA GLU A 43 -2.23 -6.42 21.51
C GLU A 43 -3.02 -7.16 20.41
N GLY A 44 -2.46 -8.29 19.95
CA GLY A 44 -3.03 -9.10 18.86
C GLY A 44 -2.80 -8.57 17.45
N PHE A 45 -2.32 -7.33 17.27
CA PHE A 45 -1.98 -6.74 15.97
C PHE A 45 -0.48 -6.69 15.71
N GLY A 46 0.33 -6.53 16.77
CA GLY A 46 1.78 -6.46 16.65
C GLY A 46 2.47 -5.98 17.92
N THR A 47 3.73 -5.59 17.77
CA THR A 47 4.57 -5.12 18.88
C THR A 47 5.33 -3.87 18.47
N ILE A 48 5.73 -3.06 19.46
CA ILE A 48 6.59 -1.90 19.23
C ILE A 48 8.03 -2.38 19.16
N VAL A 49 8.70 -2.17 18.02
CA VAL A 49 10.09 -2.55 17.80
C VAL A 49 11.00 -1.34 17.93
N THR A 50 11.89 -1.34 18.93
CA THR A 50 12.86 -0.25 19.14
C THR A 50 14.24 -0.53 18.56
N ASP A 51 14.57 -1.81 18.33
CA ASP A 51 15.81 -2.25 17.68
C ASP A 51 15.44 -3.22 16.55
N TYR A 52 15.30 -2.68 15.34
CA TYR A 52 14.88 -3.46 14.17
C TYR A 52 15.96 -4.41 13.66
N MET A 53 17.24 -4.16 13.97
CA MET A 53 18.36 -4.97 13.48
C MET A 53 18.41 -6.34 14.18
N ASN A 54 18.00 -6.37 15.45
CA ASN A 54 17.99 -7.59 16.26
C ASN A 54 16.58 -8.16 16.48
N HIS A 55 15.55 -7.56 15.86
CA HIS A 55 14.18 -8.05 16.00
C HIS A 55 13.90 -9.19 15.01
N PRO A 56 13.53 -10.38 15.49
CA PRO A 56 13.17 -11.47 14.59
C PRO A 56 11.84 -11.16 13.90
N VAL A 57 11.82 -11.18 12.58
CA VAL A 57 10.61 -11.10 11.77
C VAL A 57 10.32 -12.48 11.21
N GLU A 58 9.11 -12.99 11.48
CA GLU A 58 8.67 -14.27 10.95
C GLU A 58 8.18 -14.08 9.51
N ILE A 59 8.85 -14.72 8.55
CA ILE A 59 8.33 -14.83 7.18
C ILE A 59 7.64 -16.19 7.09
N THR A 60 6.32 -16.17 7.17
CA THR A 60 5.49 -17.38 7.02
C THR A 60 4.83 -17.40 5.65
N GLN A 61 4.49 -18.61 5.22
CA GLN A 61 3.66 -18.79 4.04
C GLN A 61 2.31 -18.12 4.27
N TRP A 62 1.86 -17.31 3.31
CA TRP A 62 0.56 -16.65 3.39
C TRP A 62 -0.55 -17.67 3.69
N PRO A 63 -1.61 -17.26 4.41
CA PRO A 63 -2.72 -18.17 4.66
C PRO A 63 -3.38 -18.57 3.34
N ALA A 64 -3.48 -19.88 3.08
CA ALA A 64 -4.22 -20.40 1.95
C ALA A 64 -5.73 -20.22 2.23
N GLN A 65 -6.32 -19.15 1.68
CA GLN A 65 -7.74 -18.88 1.85
C GLN A 65 -8.57 -19.65 0.81
N GLY A 66 -9.51 -20.47 1.27
CA GLY A 66 -10.45 -21.18 0.39
C GLY A 66 -9.91 -22.48 -0.19
N TRP A 67 -10.32 -22.84 -1.40
CA TRP A 67 -10.10 -24.18 -1.96
C TRP A 67 -8.79 -24.33 -2.74
N ARG A 68 -8.13 -23.23 -3.10
CA ARG A 68 -6.90 -23.28 -3.89
C ARG A 68 -5.69 -23.34 -2.94
N PRO A 69 -4.89 -24.42 -2.97
CA PRO A 69 -3.65 -24.46 -2.21
C PRO A 69 -2.63 -23.46 -2.78
N ILE A 70 -1.69 -23.05 -1.94
CA ILE A 70 -0.52 -22.29 -2.38
C ILE A 70 0.42 -23.24 -3.12
N ASP A 71 1.02 -22.73 -4.20
CA ASP A 71 1.94 -23.51 -5.01
C ASP A 71 3.20 -23.81 -4.19
N LYS A 72 3.74 -25.03 -4.37
CA LYS A 72 4.88 -25.51 -3.57
C LYS A 72 6.08 -24.58 -3.74
N GLY A 73 6.61 -24.09 -2.62
CA GLY A 73 7.78 -23.20 -2.58
C GLY A 73 7.45 -21.75 -2.93
N THR A 74 6.23 -21.29 -2.63
CA THR A 74 5.80 -19.90 -2.83
C THR A 74 5.05 -19.40 -1.60
N GLY A 75 4.93 -18.07 -1.47
CA GLY A 75 4.08 -17.43 -0.46
C GLY A 75 4.79 -17.06 0.84
N ASP A 76 6.09 -17.29 0.95
CA ASP A 76 6.95 -17.04 2.12
C ASP A 76 8.20 -16.20 1.77
N GLU A 77 8.10 -15.32 0.76
CA GLU A 77 9.22 -14.51 0.24
C GLU A 77 9.03 -12.99 0.44
N GLY A 78 8.12 -12.58 1.33
CA GLY A 78 7.68 -11.18 1.46
C GLY A 78 8.70 -10.18 2.04
N GLY A 79 9.98 -10.55 2.18
CA GLY A 79 11.01 -9.72 2.81
C GLY A 79 12.09 -9.24 1.84
N HIS A 80 12.62 -8.03 2.07
CA HIS A 80 13.83 -7.54 1.40
C HIS A 80 14.80 -6.98 2.45
N LEU A 81 16.10 -7.27 2.30
CA LEU A 81 17.12 -6.98 3.31
C LEU A 81 17.81 -5.62 3.10
N GLU A 82 17.69 -5.01 1.92
CA GLU A 82 18.31 -3.71 1.59
C GLU A 82 17.22 -2.62 1.46
N GLY A 83 17.20 -1.63 2.35
CA GLY A 83 16.23 -0.53 2.36
C GLY A 83 16.90 0.81 2.62
#